data_AF-A0A3A9A2B4-F1
#
_entry.id   AF-A0A3A9A2B4-F1
#
_cell.length_a   1.000
_cell.length_b   1.000
_cell.length_c   1.000
_cell.angle_alpha   90.00
_cell.angle_beta   90.00
_cell.angle_gamma   90.00
#
_symmetry.space_group_name_H-M   'P 1'
#
loop_
_entity.id
_entity.type
_entity.pdbx_description
1 polymer ?
#
loop_
_entity_poly.entity_id
_entity_poly.type
_entity_poly.pdbx_seq_one_letter_code
_entity_poly.pdbx_strand_id
1 'polypeptide(L)'
;MCANMKEFQTVSEKIFELEQKKAKKKKEVDALEKEIKQLKSETSSYMKKRQKNILTVAGLEVLFTAFTRPTFDKDAFIISEGEAVYNKYLRDIPIERVTVRLAKTQL
;
A
#
# COMPACT_ATOMS: atom_id res chain seq x y z
N MET A 1 -38.33 -3.18 -6.04
CA MET A 1 -38.69 -1.96 -5.29
C MET A 1 -39.44 -2.40 -4.05
N CYS A 2 -39.21 -1.78 -2.88
CA CYS A 2 -39.97 -2.10 -1.66
C CYS A 2 -41.47 -1.91 -1.95
N ALA A 3 -42.29 -2.93 -1.72
CA ALA A 3 -43.71 -2.90 -2.08
C ALA A 3 -44.58 -2.29 -0.97
N ASN A 4 -44.06 -2.22 0.26
CA ASN A 4 -44.77 -1.68 1.42
C ASN A 4 -43.81 -1.00 2.42
N MET A 5 -44.38 -0.22 3.35
CA MET A 5 -43.62 0.53 4.35
C MET A 5 -42.83 -0.36 5.33
N LYS A 6 -43.31 -1.59 5.62
CA LYS A 6 -42.61 -2.54 6.51
C LYS A 6 -41.34 -3.08 5.86
N GLU A 7 -41.40 -3.40 4.57
CA GLU A 7 -40.23 -3.80 3.78
C GLU A 7 -39.21 -2.68 3.68
N PHE A 8 -39.66 -1.44 3.45
CA PHE A 8 -38.79 -0.28 3.41
C PHE A 8 -38.06 -0.07 4.75
N GLN A 9 -38.78 -0.15 5.87
CA GLN A 9 -38.19 -0.06 7.20
C GLN A 9 -37.14 -1.15 7.42
N THR A 10 -37.48 -2.42 7.13
CA THR A 10 -36.56 -3.56 7.28
C THR A 10 -35.30 -3.41 6.42
N VAL A 11 -35.43 -2.89 5.20
CA VAL A 11 -34.30 -2.61 4.31
C VAL A 11 -33.45 -1.48 4.86
N SER A 12 -34.06 -0.40 5.37
CA SER A 12 -33.31 0.73 5.94
C SER A 12 -32.55 0.35 7.21
N GLU A 13 -33.12 -0.46 8.11
CA GLU A 13 -32.46 -0.99 9.30
C GLU A 13 -31.26 -1.86 8.92
N LYS A 14 -31.44 -2.76 7.94
CA LYS A 14 -30.33 -3.58 7.42
C LYS A 14 -29.21 -2.75 6.79
N ILE A 15 -29.55 -1.69 6.04
CA ILE A 15 -28.55 -0.77 5.47
C ILE A 15 -27.75 -0.12 6.60
N PHE A 16 -28.43 0.41 7.61
CA PHE A 16 -27.79 1.08 8.74
C PHE A 16 -26.85 0.13 9.53
N GLU A 17 -27.28 -1.11 9.78
CA GLU A 17 -26.45 -2.12 10.41
C GLU A 17 -25.20 -2.46 9.58
N LEU A 18 -25.35 -2.59 8.26
CA LEU A 18 -24.25 -2.88 7.35
C LEU A 18 -23.25 -1.71 7.30
N GLU A 19 -23.73 -0.47 7.30
CA GLU A 19 -22.87 0.72 7.36
C GLU A 19 -22.09 0.79 8.67
N GLN A 20 -22.72 0.49 9.82
CA GLN A 20 -22.00 0.40 11.09
C GLN A 20 -20.94 -0.70 11.09
N LYS A 21 -21.26 -1.89 10.59
CA LYS A 21 -20.31 -3.00 10.47
C LYS A 21 -19.14 -2.62 9.57
N LYS A 22 -19.40 -1.96 8.43
CA LYS A 22 -18.38 -1.45 7.51
C LYS A 22 -17.48 -0.41 8.18
N ALA A 23 -18.06 0.52 8.95
CA ALA A 23 -17.29 1.54 9.66
C ALA A 23 -16.38 0.95 10.75
N LYS A 24 -16.85 -0.07 11.49
CA LYS A 24 -16.03 -0.78 12.48
C LYS A 24 -14.86 -1.51 11.81
N LYS A 25 -15.13 -2.31 10.77
CA LYS A 25 -14.08 -3.00 10.00
C LYS A 25 -13.08 -2.04 9.38
N LYS A 26 -13.53 -0.88 8.89
CA LYS A 26 -12.62 0.14 8.36
C LYS A 26 -11.62 0.61 9.41
N LYS A 27 -12.05 0.85 10.65
CA LYS A 27 -11.15 1.23 11.75
C LYS A 27 -10.12 0.13 12.05
N GLU A 28 -10.53 -1.13 12.02
CA GLU A 28 -9.63 -2.28 12.20
C GLU A 28 -8.60 -2.37 11.07
N VAL A 29 -9.03 -2.21 9.82
CA VAL A 29 -8.12 -2.16 8.66
C VAL A 29 -7.15 -0.99 8.78
N ASP A 30 -7.64 0.21 9.11
CA ASP A 30 -6.80 1.41 9.27
C ASP A 30 -5.76 1.21 10.40
N ALA A 31 -6.11 0.49 11.48
CA ALA A 31 -5.20 0.16 12.56
C ALA A 31 -4.10 -0.83 12.11
N LEU A 32 -4.51 -1.92 11.45
CA LEU A 32 -3.58 -2.91 10.89
C LEU A 32 -2.63 -2.27 9.85
N GLU A 33 -3.13 -1.38 9.01
CA GLU A 33 -2.30 -0.65 8.03
C GLU A 33 -1.25 0.22 8.69
N LYS A 34 -1.60 0.92 9.80
CA LYS A 34 -0.63 1.71 10.58
C LYS A 34 0.45 0.83 11.18
N GLU A 35 0.07 -0.29 11.77
CA GLU A 35 1.00 -1.24 12.39
C GLU A 35 1.94 -1.86 11.34
N ILE A 36 1.40 -2.31 10.21
CA ILE A 36 2.19 -2.85 9.08
C ILE A 36 3.17 -1.79 8.57
N LYS A 37 2.75 -0.53 8.46
CA LYS A 37 3.63 0.56 8.00
C LYS A 37 4.79 0.79 8.97
N GLN A 38 4.51 0.80 10.27
CA GLN A 38 5.53 0.94 11.30
C GLN A 38 6.53 -0.22 11.25
N LEU A 39 6.06 -1.47 11.23
CA LEU A 39 6.91 -2.67 11.15
C LEU A 39 7.74 -2.72 9.87
N LYS A 40 7.20 -2.28 8.73
CA LYS A 40 7.98 -2.17 7.48
C LYS A 40 9.09 -1.13 7.58
N SER A 41 8.88 -0.02 8.30
CA SER A 41 9.92 0.99 8.50
C SER A 41 11.08 0.48 9.38
N GLU A 42 10.76 -0.30 10.40
CA GLU A 42 11.75 -0.98 11.26
C GLU A 42 12.52 -2.03 10.46
N THR A 43 11.81 -2.83 9.66
CA THR A 43 12.41 -3.85 8.79
C THR A 43 13.32 -3.23 7.73
N SER A 44 12.91 -2.13 7.09
CA SER A 44 13.74 -1.36 6.15
C SER A 44 15.05 -0.90 6.83
N SER A 45 14.93 -0.29 8.01
CA SER A 45 16.07 0.19 8.78
C SER A 45 17.05 -0.95 9.12
N TYR A 46 16.54 -2.13 9.44
CA TYR A 46 17.36 -3.31 9.69
C TYR A 46 18.07 -3.82 8.42
N MET A 47 17.35 -3.92 7.30
CA MET A 47 17.89 -4.40 6.02
C MET A 47 18.98 -3.46 5.48
N LYS A 48 18.79 -2.14 5.63
CA LYS A 48 19.81 -1.13 5.32
C LYS A 48 21.10 -1.32 6.11
N LYS A 49 21.00 -1.54 7.44
CA LYS A 49 22.18 -1.81 8.29
C LYS A 49 22.94 -3.07 7.83
N ARG A 50 22.21 -4.08 7.35
CA ARG A 50 22.77 -5.33 6.84
C ARG A 50 23.30 -5.24 5.41
N GLN A 51 22.96 -4.18 4.67
CA GLN A 51 23.24 -4.02 3.23
C GLN A 51 22.77 -5.23 2.39
N LYS A 52 21.67 -5.88 2.79
CA LYS A 52 21.09 -7.02 2.08
C LYS A 52 19.77 -6.64 1.45
N ASN A 53 19.57 -7.07 0.20
CA ASN A 53 18.30 -6.91 -0.50
C ASN A 53 17.32 -8.03 -0.13
N ILE A 54 17.82 -9.24 0.14
CA ILE A 54 17.01 -10.40 0.51
C ILE A 54 17.55 -11.00 1.81
N LEU A 55 16.66 -11.31 2.75
CA LEU A 55 16.98 -12.01 3.97
C LEU A 55 15.91 -13.07 4.27
N THR A 56 16.34 -14.32 4.40
CA THR A 56 15.46 -15.43 4.81
C THR A 56 15.58 -15.64 6.32
N VAL A 57 14.47 -15.52 7.06
CA VAL A 57 14.42 -15.71 8.51
C VAL A 57 13.20 -16.54 8.86
N ALA A 58 13.40 -17.64 9.60
CA ALA A 58 12.31 -18.47 10.13
C ALA A 58 11.24 -18.90 9.09
N GLY A 59 11.67 -19.22 7.86
CA GLY A 59 10.75 -19.60 6.77
C GLY A 59 10.05 -18.43 6.07
N LEU A 60 10.42 -17.19 6.37
CA LEU A 60 9.97 -15.99 5.66
C LEU A 60 11.12 -15.39 4.85
N GLU A 61 10.84 -14.98 3.62
CA GLU A 61 11.73 -14.23 2.76
C GLU A 61 11.35 -12.74 2.83
N VAL A 62 12.26 -11.93 3.36
CA VAL A 62 12.13 -10.47 3.43
C VAL A 62 12.93 -9.87 2.29
N LEU A 63 12.23 -9.23 1.36
CA LEU A 63 12.81 -8.49 0.25
C LEU A 63 12.69 -6.98 0.53
N PHE A 64 13.83 -6.30 0.52
CA PHE A 64 13.97 -4.87 0.57
C PHE A 64 14.37 -4.35 -0.81
N THR A 65 13.57 -3.46 -1.39
CA THR A 65 13.89 -2.76 -2.62
C THR A 65 13.84 -1.26 -2.38
N ALA A 66 14.96 -0.59 -2.67
CA ALA A 66 15.04 0.86 -2.74
C ALA A 66 15.14 1.25 -4.22
N PHE A 67 14.24 2.11 -4.69
CA PHE A 67 14.27 2.62 -6.07
C PHE A 67 13.78 4.06 -6.10
N THR A 68 14.24 4.81 -7.09
CA THR A 68 13.74 6.16 -7.37
C THR A 68 12.59 6.08 -8.36
N ARG A 69 11.51 6.82 -8.08
CA ARG A 69 10.42 7.00 -9.02
C ARG A 69 10.38 8.46 -9.48
N PRO A 70 10.35 8.73 -10.79
CA PRO A 70 10.17 10.09 -11.30
C PRO A 70 8.76 10.58 -10.95
N THR A 71 8.66 11.88 -10.66
CA THR A 71 7.40 12.51 -10.21
C THR A 71 6.34 12.57 -11.32
N PHE A 72 6.76 12.61 -12.58
CA PHE A 72 5.89 12.75 -13.76
C PHE A 72 6.24 11.67 -14.79
N ASP A 73 5.23 11.33 -15.58
CA ASP A 73 5.40 10.48 -16.76
C ASP A 73 6.29 11.21 -17.75
N LYS A 74 7.44 10.60 -18.07
CA LYS A 74 8.46 11.20 -18.94
C LYS A 74 7.90 11.48 -20.32
N ASP A 75 7.18 10.53 -20.88
CA ASP A 75 6.79 10.60 -22.28
C ASP A 75 5.67 11.63 -22.44
N ALA A 76 4.69 11.62 -21.54
CA ALA A 76 3.59 12.59 -21.57
C ALA A 76 4.08 14.04 -21.35
N PHE A 77 5.03 14.25 -20.43
CA PHE A 77 5.52 15.60 -20.11
C PHE A 77 6.46 16.16 -21.19
N ILE A 78 7.30 15.32 -21.79
CA ILE A 78 8.19 15.75 -22.89
C ILE A 78 7.36 16.16 -24.11
N ILE A 79 6.25 15.47 -24.40
CA ILE A 79 5.35 15.81 -25.51
C ILE A 79 4.72 17.20 -25.31
N SER A 80 4.39 17.58 -24.07
CA SER A 80 3.72 18.86 -23.79
C SER A 80 4.67 20.05 -23.60
N GLU A 81 5.74 19.87 -22.81
CA GLU A 81 6.58 20.98 -22.31
C GLU A 81 8.05 20.89 -22.78
N GLY A 82 8.45 19.77 -23.36
CA GLY A 82 9.81 19.53 -23.86
C GLY A 82 10.81 19.03 -22.81
N GLU A 83 11.90 18.44 -23.30
CA GLU A 83 12.88 17.72 -22.49
C GLU A 83 13.71 18.63 -21.56
N ALA A 84 13.95 19.89 -21.96
CA ALA A 84 14.68 20.85 -21.13
C ALA A 84 13.91 21.22 -19.85
N VAL A 85 12.58 21.36 -19.96
CA VAL A 85 11.70 21.65 -18.83
C VAL A 85 11.53 20.40 -17.94
N TYR A 86 11.43 19.22 -18.56
CA TYR A 86 11.39 17.93 -17.86
C TYR A 86 12.58 17.80 -16.89
N ASN A 87 13.80 17.99 -17.38
CA ASN A 87 15.02 17.85 -16.57
C ASN A 87 15.11 18.91 -15.45
N LYS A 88 14.59 20.13 -15.69
CA LYS A 88 14.57 21.19 -14.67
C LYS A 88 13.68 20.85 -13.48
N TYR A 89 12.55 20.18 -13.73
CA TYR A 89 11.58 19.84 -12.69
C TYR A 89 11.70 18.40 -12.19
N LEU A 90 12.63 17.60 -12.71
CA LEU A 90 12.79 16.20 -12.34
C LEU A 90 13.12 16.10 -10.85
N ARG A 91 12.17 15.56 -10.10
CA ARG A 91 12.33 15.21 -8.70
C ARG A 91 12.22 13.71 -8.58
N ASP A 92 13.34 13.08 -8.25
CA ASP A 92 13.38 11.68 -7.91
C ASP A 92 12.91 11.48 -6.48
N ILE A 93 11.83 10.72 -6.31
CA ILE A 93 11.33 10.38 -4.99
C ILE A 93 11.96 9.04 -4.61
N PRO A 94 12.79 8.98 -3.55
CA PRO A 94 13.30 7.71 -3.05
C PRO A 94 12.14 6.93 -2.42
N ILE A 95 11.88 5.74 -2.96
CA ILE A 95 10.85 4.83 -2.46
C ILE A 95 11.53 3.61 -1.87
N GLU A 96 11.11 3.25 -0.67
CA GLU A 96 11.50 2.03 0.02
C GLU A 96 10.32 1.08 0.09
N ARG A 97 10.52 -0.13 -0.39
CA ARG A 97 9.51 -1.18 -0.36
C ARG A 97 10.06 -2.39 0.36
N VAL A 98 9.33 -2.80 1.40
CA VAL A 98 9.54 -4.05 2.10
C VAL A 98 8.40 -5.00 1.74
N THR A 99 8.76 -6.17 1.23
CA THR A 99 7.83 -7.27 0.96
C THR A 99 8.29 -8.49 1.73
N VAL A 100 7.34 -9.12 2.42
CA VAL A 100 7.56 -10.37 3.14
C VAL A 100 6.75 -11.44 2.43
N ARG A 101 7.39 -12.58 2.14
CA ARG A 101 6.76 -13.75 1.51
C ARG A 101 7.14 -15.00 2.29
N LEU A 102 6.37 -16.06 2.14
CA LEU A 102 6.81 -17.38 2.60
C LEU A 102 8.03 -17.79 1.77
N ALA A 103 9.09 -18.21 2.45
CA ALA A 103 10.26 -18.77 1.79
C ALA A 103 9.83 -20.02 1.03
N LYS A 104 10.30 -20.17 -0.21
CA LYS A 104 10.07 -21.41 -0.95
C LYS A 104 10.81 -22.52 -0.21
N THR A 105 10.05 -23.40 0.45
CA THR A 105 10.57 -24.69 0.90
C THR A 105 11.10 -25.39 -0.34
N GLN A 106 12.41 -25.64 -0.40
CA GLN A 106 12.94 -26.62 -1.34
C GLN A 106 12.39 -27.97 -0.89
N LEU A 107 11.28 -28.38 -1.52
CA LEU A 107 10.84 -29.77 -1.61
C LEU A 107 11.57 -30.41 -2.78
#